data_AF-L5MI59-F1
#
_entry.id   AF-L5MI59-F1
#
_cell.length_a   1.000
_cell.length_b   1.000
_cell.length_c   1.000
_cell.angle_alpha   90.00
_cell.angle_beta   90.00
_cell.angle_gamma   90.00
#
_symmetry.space_group_name_H-M   'P 1'
#
loop_
_entity.id
_entity.type
_entity.pdbx_description
1 polymer ?
#
loop_
_entity_poly.entity_id
_entity_poly.type
_entity_poly.pdbx_seq_one_letter_code
_entity_poly.pdbx_strand_id
1 'polypeptide(L)'
;MGLDGASGSAAETQKLNFEEQPDSRVSAWERVPVLLPTSPLPWGGELISSAEATRQEFGCAKTLYISDADKRKHFRLVLRLVLRGGRELGTFHSRLIKVISKPSQKKQSLKNTDLCISSGSKVSLFNRLRSQTVSTRYLSVEDGAFVASARQWAAFTLHLADDQSSQGDFPPREGYVRYGSLVQLVCTVTGITLPPMIIRKVAKQCALLDVDEPISQLHKCALQFPGGPPGGGGTYLCLATEKVVQFQASPCPKEANRALLNDSSCWTIIGTESVEFSFSTSLACTREPVTPVPLISTLELSGGGDVATLELHGENFHAGLKVWFGDVEAETMYRSPRSLVCVVPVVAAFGSDWRWLRTPITVAVSLVRELESIHREFTRTNFHLFIQT
;
A
#
# COMPACT_ATOMS: atom_id res chain seq x y z
N MET A 1 23.31 -55.51 25.00
CA MET A 1 23.21 -55.57 23.52
C MET A 1 21.76 -55.26 23.14
N GLY A 2 21.51 -54.20 22.36
CA GLY A 2 20.26 -53.82 21.63
C GLY A 2 19.00 -53.56 22.48
N LEU A 3 18.55 -52.32 22.76
CA LEU A 3 17.91 -51.29 21.92
C LEU A 3 16.56 -51.72 21.28
N ASP A 4 15.46 -51.13 21.76
CA ASP A 4 14.53 -50.38 20.89
C ASP A 4 13.78 -49.33 21.73
N GLY A 5 13.98 -48.06 21.36
CA GLY A 5 13.47 -46.87 22.01
C GLY A 5 12.17 -46.39 21.37
N ALA A 6 11.28 -45.89 22.22
CA ALA A 6 10.02 -45.27 21.85
C ALA A 6 10.25 -44.08 20.89
N SER A 7 9.52 -44.10 19.77
CA SER A 7 9.42 -43.00 18.83
C SER A 7 8.76 -41.79 19.47
N GLY A 8 9.45 -40.65 19.42
CA GLY A 8 8.90 -39.35 19.80
C GLY A 8 7.79 -38.93 18.84
N SER A 9 6.65 -38.53 19.41
CA SER A 9 5.64 -37.75 18.70
C SER A 9 6.18 -36.33 18.53
N ALA A 10 6.56 -36.00 17.30
CA ALA A 10 6.90 -34.64 16.92
C ALA A 10 5.62 -33.78 16.99
N ALA A 11 5.70 -32.65 17.67
CA ALA A 11 4.68 -31.61 17.60
C ALA A 11 4.65 -31.07 16.16
N GLU A 12 3.62 -31.44 15.40
CA GLU A 12 3.35 -30.84 14.09
C GLU A 12 3.01 -29.36 14.29
N THR A 13 3.99 -28.50 14.07
CA THR A 13 3.77 -27.08 13.86
C THR A 13 3.15 -26.92 12.48
N GLN A 14 1.81 -26.84 12.40
CA GLN A 14 1.14 -26.50 11.16
C GLN A 14 1.49 -25.04 10.82
N LYS A 15 2.47 -24.85 9.94
CA LYS A 15 2.60 -23.60 9.17
C LYS A 15 1.34 -23.48 8.31
N LEU A 16 0.41 -22.62 8.73
CA LEU A 16 -0.65 -22.16 7.86
C LEU A 16 0.01 -21.39 6.72
N ASN A 17 0.04 -21.99 5.52
CA ASN A 17 0.39 -21.27 4.31
C ASN A 17 -0.72 -20.26 4.03
N PHE A 18 -0.38 -18.98 4.07
CA PHE A 18 -1.25 -17.92 3.60
C PHE A 18 -1.16 -17.85 2.08
N GLU A 19 -2.27 -18.14 1.41
CA GLU A 19 -2.50 -17.61 0.07
C GLU A 19 -2.82 -16.13 0.26
N GLU A 20 -1.83 -15.26 0.02
CA GLU A 20 -2.08 -13.84 -0.19
C GLU A 20 -2.90 -13.76 -1.48
N GLN A 21 -4.24 -13.71 -1.36
CA GLN A 21 -5.06 -13.44 -2.52
C GLN A 21 -4.64 -12.06 -3.07
N PRO A 22 -4.21 -11.97 -4.34
CA PRO A 22 -3.97 -10.67 -4.94
C PRO A 22 -5.28 -9.89 -4.90
N ASP A 23 -5.22 -8.68 -4.34
CA ASP A 23 -6.28 -7.69 -4.26
C ASP A 23 -7.48 -8.02 -5.16
N SER A 24 -8.49 -8.67 -4.58
CA SER A 24 -9.82 -8.64 -5.18
C SER A 24 -10.33 -7.23 -4.99
N ARG A 25 -10.00 -6.39 -5.97
CA ARG A 25 -10.74 -5.19 -6.25
C ARG A 25 -12.17 -5.59 -6.56
N VAL A 26 -13.04 -5.43 -5.57
CA VAL A 26 -14.44 -5.13 -5.83
C VAL A 26 -14.58 -3.61 -5.79
N SER A 27 -14.46 -3.05 -6.99
CA SER A 27 -15.12 -1.81 -7.36
C SER A 27 -16.61 -1.86 -7.06
N ALA A 28 -17.16 -0.69 -6.70
CA ALA A 28 -18.58 -0.38 -6.57
C ALA A 28 -19.29 -1.03 -5.36
N TRP A 29 -19.51 -0.20 -4.34
CA TRP A 29 -20.60 -0.41 -3.40
C TRP A 29 -21.92 -0.25 -4.17
N GLU A 30 -22.44 -1.33 -4.75
CA GLU A 30 -23.87 -1.39 -5.03
C GLU A 30 -24.60 -1.41 -3.68
N ARG A 31 -25.45 -0.41 -3.47
CA ARG A 31 -26.32 -0.32 -2.30
C ARG A 31 -27.30 -1.48 -2.35
N VAL A 32 -27.09 -2.51 -1.54
CA VAL A 32 -28.15 -3.45 -1.17
C VAL A 32 -28.87 -2.85 0.03
N PRO A 33 -30.13 -2.40 -0.08
CA PRO A 33 -30.89 -1.96 1.07
C PRO A 33 -31.19 -3.18 1.94
N VAL A 34 -30.75 -3.16 3.20
CA VAL A 34 -31.30 -4.06 4.21
C VAL A 34 -32.75 -3.63 4.45
N LEU A 35 -33.69 -4.40 3.89
CA LEU A 35 -35.10 -4.28 4.23
C LEU A 35 -35.28 -4.68 5.69
N LEU A 36 -35.44 -3.70 6.57
CA LEU A 36 -36.00 -3.92 7.90
C LEU A 36 -37.50 -4.23 7.75
N PRO A 37 -38.05 -5.23 8.48
CA PRO A 37 -39.49 -5.46 8.47
C PRO A 37 -40.19 -4.27 9.11
N THR A 38 -40.93 -3.52 8.30
CA THR A 38 -41.81 -2.43 8.74
C THR A 38 -43.02 -3.00 9.49
N SER A 39 -43.23 -2.55 10.72
CA SER A 39 -44.59 -2.48 11.30
C SER A 39 -44.96 -0.99 11.43
N PRO A 40 -46.17 -0.57 11.02
CA PRO A 40 -46.53 0.84 10.97
C PRO A 40 -47.10 1.30 12.31
N LEU A 41 -46.61 2.44 12.81
CA LEU A 41 -47.40 3.32 13.66
C LEU A 41 -47.50 4.70 12.98
N PRO A 42 -48.69 5.33 13.01
CA PRO A 42 -48.92 6.59 12.31
C PRO A 42 -48.38 7.76 13.13
N TRP A 43 -48.52 8.97 12.58
CA TRP A 43 -48.21 10.30 13.14
C TRP A 43 -46.85 10.87 12.70
N GLY A 44 -46.98 11.87 11.81
CA GLY A 44 -45.95 12.48 10.98
C GLY A 44 -44.77 13.10 11.72
N GLY A 45 -43.61 12.92 11.09
CA GLY A 45 -42.39 13.70 11.27
C GLY A 45 -41.48 13.41 10.06
N GLU A 46 -41.07 14.43 9.33
CA GLU A 46 -40.22 14.31 8.13
C GLU A 46 -38.92 13.54 8.45
N LEU A 47 -38.70 12.44 7.73
CA LEU A 47 -37.42 11.74 7.67
C LEU A 47 -36.47 12.56 6.80
N ILE A 48 -35.58 13.34 7.42
CA ILE A 48 -34.40 13.87 6.75
C ILE A 48 -33.51 12.68 6.40
N SER A 49 -33.53 12.25 5.13
CA SER A 49 -32.62 11.22 4.62
C SER A 49 -31.22 11.83 4.43
N SER A 50 -30.41 11.84 5.49
CA SER A 50 -28.98 12.13 5.35
C SER A 50 -28.23 10.85 5.01
N ALA A 51 -28.26 10.46 3.73
CA ALA A 51 -27.19 9.64 3.17
C ALA A 51 -25.94 10.54 3.06
N GLU A 52 -25.28 10.78 4.20
CA GLU A 52 -23.95 11.40 4.21
C GLU A 52 -22.98 10.41 3.56
N ALA A 53 -22.76 10.58 2.26
CA ALA A 53 -21.59 10.05 1.61
C ALA A 53 -20.37 10.55 2.40
N THR A 54 -19.67 9.63 3.09
CA THR A 54 -18.42 9.91 3.78
C THR A 54 -17.46 10.57 2.79
N ARG A 55 -17.31 11.89 2.88
CA ARG A 55 -16.42 12.65 2.01
C ARG A 55 -15.00 12.33 2.43
N GLN A 56 -14.29 11.56 1.61
CA GLN A 56 -12.87 11.32 1.82
C GLN A 56 -12.13 12.64 1.54
N GLU A 57 -11.70 13.32 2.61
CA GLU A 57 -10.91 14.53 2.50
C GLU A 57 -9.43 14.19 2.41
N PHE A 58 -8.69 14.93 1.59
CA PHE A 58 -7.24 14.79 1.47
C PHE A 58 -6.57 16.15 1.59
N GLY A 59 -5.41 16.16 2.23
CA GLY A 59 -4.53 17.33 2.35
C GLY A 59 -3.16 17.04 1.75
N CYS A 60 -2.49 18.06 1.22
CA CYS A 60 -1.14 17.94 0.68
C CYS A 60 -0.24 19.04 1.22
N ALA A 61 0.87 18.66 1.85
CA ALA A 61 1.87 19.58 2.35
C ALA A 61 2.90 19.90 1.25
N LYS A 62 2.63 20.93 0.44
CA LYS A 62 3.43 21.28 -0.76
C LYS A 62 4.69 22.09 -0.49
N THR A 63 4.87 22.60 0.72
CA THR A 63 5.92 23.56 1.09
C THR A 63 6.91 22.99 2.11
N LEU A 64 6.93 21.67 2.30
CA LEU A 64 7.91 21.02 3.17
C LEU A 64 9.29 21.00 2.52
N TYR A 65 10.32 21.33 3.28
CA TYR A 65 11.71 21.21 2.90
C TYR A 65 12.57 20.89 4.14
N ILE A 66 13.77 20.35 3.90
CA ILE A 66 14.80 20.17 4.92
C ILE A 66 16.02 21.01 4.53
N SER A 67 16.54 21.81 5.47
CA SER A 67 17.72 22.64 5.26
C SER A 67 18.99 21.80 5.40
N ASP A 68 20.06 22.23 4.71
CA ASP A 68 21.43 21.73 4.87
C ASP A 68 22.03 21.96 6.26
N ALA A 69 21.42 22.82 7.09
CA ALA A 69 21.74 22.94 8.51
C ALA A 69 21.40 21.66 9.29
N ASP A 70 20.39 20.90 8.84
CA ASP A 70 20.02 19.61 9.42
C ASP A 70 20.99 18.51 8.98
N LYS A 71 21.65 17.86 9.94
CA LYS A 71 22.65 16.82 9.68
C LYS A 71 22.10 15.39 9.77
N ARG A 72 20.79 15.23 10.02
CA ARG A 72 20.16 13.91 10.10
C ARG A 72 20.20 13.24 8.72
N LYS A 73 20.63 11.98 8.69
CA LYS A 73 20.61 11.15 7.47
C LYS A 73 19.19 10.68 7.11
N HIS A 74 18.31 10.65 8.10
CA HIS A 74 16.93 10.21 7.94
C HIS A 74 16.00 11.01 8.87
N PHE A 75 14.75 11.19 8.47
CA PHE A 75 13.71 11.82 9.29
C PHE A 75 12.35 11.14 9.06
N ARG A 76 11.35 11.50 9.87
CA ARG A 76 9.95 11.13 9.64
C ARG A 76 9.12 12.40 9.55
N LEU A 77 8.05 12.36 8.78
CA LEU A 77 6.99 13.36 8.85
C LEU A 77 6.16 13.10 10.10
N VAL A 78 5.75 14.18 10.76
CA VAL A 78 4.91 14.14 11.95
C VAL A 78 3.63 14.90 11.63
N LEU A 79 2.51 14.18 11.62
CA LEU A 79 1.17 14.75 11.46
C LEU A 79 0.51 14.79 12.83
N ARG A 80 0.29 15.99 13.36
CA ARG A 80 -0.44 16.19 14.62
C ARG A 80 -1.85 16.63 14.28
N LEU A 81 -2.85 15.84 14.69
CA LEU A 81 -4.25 16.15 14.48
C LEU A 81 -4.84 16.71 15.77
N VAL A 82 -5.52 17.84 15.67
CA VAL A 82 -6.14 18.55 16.79
C VAL A 82 -7.60 18.82 16.43
N LEU A 83 -8.51 18.46 17.34
CA LEU A 83 -9.94 18.68 17.19
C LEU A 83 -10.30 20.15 17.47
N ARG A 84 -11.53 20.54 17.09
CA ARG A 84 -12.10 21.83 17.49
C ARG A 84 -12.11 21.90 19.02
N GLY A 85 -11.57 23.00 19.58
CA GLY A 85 -11.39 23.16 21.02
C GLY A 85 -9.98 22.86 21.55
N GLY A 86 -9.02 22.56 20.67
CA GLY A 86 -7.60 22.41 21.04
C GLY A 86 -7.22 21.04 21.61
N ARG A 87 -8.16 20.09 21.67
CA ARG A 87 -7.89 18.72 22.10
C ARG A 87 -7.09 17.97 21.04
N GLU A 88 -5.93 17.44 21.42
CA GLU A 88 -5.12 16.60 20.53
C GLU A 88 -5.85 15.28 20.26
N LEU A 89 -6.07 14.97 18.98
CA LEU A 89 -6.55 13.66 18.55
C LEU A 89 -5.41 12.65 18.60
N GLY A 90 -4.24 13.02 18.08
CA GLY A 90 -3.05 12.17 18.10
C GLY A 90 -1.91 12.71 17.24
N THR A 91 -0.74 12.12 17.45
CA THR A 91 0.48 12.40 16.68
C THR A 91 0.90 11.16 15.87
N PHE A 92 0.82 11.28 14.55
CA PHE A 92 1.05 10.21 13.58
C PHE A 92 2.39 10.40 12.85
N HIS A 93 3.10 9.30 12.59
CA HIS A 93 4.43 9.34 12.01
C HIS A 93 4.47 8.62 10.66
N SER A 94 5.14 9.21 9.67
CA SER A 94 5.44 8.49 8.43
C SER A 94 6.48 7.38 8.64
N ARG A 95 6.67 6.56 7.60
CA ARG A 95 7.89 5.77 7.43
C ARG A 95 9.13 6.67 7.36
N LEU A 96 10.30 6.07 7.53
CA LEU A 96 11.58 6.77 7.54
C LEU A 96 11.91 7.29 6.12
N ILE A 97 12.25 8.57 6.01
CA ILE A 97 12.63 9.23 4.76
C ILE A 97 14.13 9.50 4.79
N LYS A 98 14.84 8.99 3.79
CA LYS A 98 16.29 9.20 3.61
C LYS A 98 16.57 10.58 3.02
N VAL A 99 17.48 11.32 3.65
CA VAL A 99 17.98 12.59 3.13
C VAL A 99 19.05 12.30 2.08
N ILE A 100 18.89 12.90 0.90
CA ILE A 100 19.85 12.80 -0.21
C ILE A 100 20.27 14.21 -0.64
N SER A 101 21.52 14.35 -1.10
CA SER A 101 22.05 15.65 -1.53
C SER A 101 21.52 16.07 -2.90
N LYS A 102 21.79 15.27 -3.92
CA LYS A 102 21.32 15.43 -5.30
C LYS A 102 21.15 14.04 -5.94
N PRO A 103 20.24 13.87 -6.92
CA PRO A 103 20.21 12.65 -7.72
C PRO A 103 21.57 12.41 -8.37
N SER A 104 22.04 11.16 -8.32
CA SER A 104 23.32 10.79 -8.93
C SER A 104 23.23 10.91 -10.44
N GLN A 105 24.12 11.70 -11.04
CA GLN A 105 24.30 11.74 -12.50
C GLN A 105 25.25 10.65 -13.01
N LYS A 106 26.01 10.02 -12.12
CA LYS A 106 26.92 8.91 -12.45
C LYS A 106 26.09 7.65 -12.71
N LYS A 107 26.68 6.72 -13.50
CA LYS A 107 26.15 5.37 -13.67
C LYS A 107 25.85 4.77 -12.29
N GLN A 108 24.59 4.41 -12.05
CA GLN A 108 24.23 3.80 -10.79
C GLN A 108 24.90 2.43 -10.70
N SER A 109 25.51 2.15 -9.55
CA SER A 109 26.17 0.87 -9.30
C SER A 109 25.40 0.09 -8.24
N LEU A 110 25.46 -1.24 -8.34
CA LEU A 110 24.91 -2.15 -7.33
C LEU A 110 25.70 -2.13 -6.00
N LYS A 111 26.73 -1.28 -5.86
CA LYS A 111 27.40 -1.02 -4.57
C LYS A 111 26.63 -0.05 -3.68
N ASN A 112 25.72 0.76 -4.27
CA ASN A 112 24.84 1.68 -3.54
C ASN A 112 23.39 1.33 -3.85
N THR A 113 22.94 0.23 -3.25
CA THR A 113 21.61 -0.34 -3.44
C THR A 113 20.50 0.48 -2.84
N ASP A 114 20.77 1.28 -1.81
CA ASP A 114 19.76 2.05 -1.09
C ASP A 114 18.98 3.06 -1.95
N LEU A 115 19.56 3.47 -3.08
CA LEU A 115 18.91 4.40 -4.01
C LEU A 115 18.31 3.70 -5.22
N CYS A 116 18.52 2.39 -5.37
CA CYS A 116 17.98 1.65 -6.47
C CYS A 116 16.47 1.38 -6.25
N ILE A 117 15.73 1.26 -7.34
CA ILE A 117 14.31 0.88 -7.31
C ILE A 117 14.22 -0.61 -7.64
N SER A 118 13.61 -1.40 -6.75
CA SER A 118 13.35 -2.82 -6.97
C SER A 118 11.98 -3.05 -7.63
N SER A 119 11.87 -4.17 -8.33
CA SER A 119 10.59 -4.71 -8.77
C SER A 119 9.70 -4.97 -7.54
N GLY A 120 8.41 -4.69 -7.66
CA GLY A 120 7.44 -4.72 -6.55
C GLY A 120 7.42 -3.46 -5.68
N SER A 121 8.39 -2.53 -5.85
CA SER A 121 8.36 -1.25 -5.13
C SER A 121 7.22 -0.36 -5.62
N LYS A 122 6.68 0.46 -4.71
CA LYS A 122 5.75 1.54 -5.04
C LYS A 122 6.54 2.77 -5.51
N VAL A 123 6.17 3.33 -6.65
CA VAL A 123 6.78 4.52 -7.23
C VAL A 123 5.73 5.54 -7.64
N SER A 124 6.14 6.80 -7.77
CA SER A 124 5.38 7.84 -8.44
C SER A 124 6.20 8.47 -9.55
N LEU A 125 5.51 9.00 -10.56
CA LEU A 125 6.07 9.61 -11.75
C LEU A 125 5.56 11.04 -11.85
N PHE A 126 6.46 11.99 -12.07
CA PHE A 126 6.07 13.38 -12.31
C PHE A 126 6.87 14.00 -13.44
N ASN A 127 6.21 14.89 -14.19
CA ASN A 127 6.82 15.76 -15.17
C ASN A 127 6.94 17.17 -14.59
N ARG A 128 8.04 17.87 -14.91
CA ARG A 128 8.21 19.28 -14.57
C ARG A 128 8.83 20.03 -15.74
N LEU A 129 8.00 20.77 -16.46
CA LEU A 129 8.42 21.57 -17.61
C LEU A 129 9.39 22.69 -17.18
N ARG A 130 10.52 22.81 -17.87
CA ARG A 130 11.54 23.87 -17.65
C ARG A 130 11.93 24.08 -16.17
N SER A 131 11.86 23.03 -15.35
CA SER A 131 12.16 23.10 -13.92
C SER A 131 11.26 24.07 -13.10
N GLN A 132 10.08 24.44 -13.61
CA GLN A 132 9.16 25.31 -12.87
C GLN A 132 8.21 24.53 -11.97
N THR A 133 8.12 24.89 -10.68
CA THR A 133 7.28 24.15 -9.72
C THR A 133 5.80 24.15 -10.09
N VAL A 134 5.29 25.27 -10.62
CA VAL A 134 3.87 25.45 -11.03
C VAL A 134 3.48 24.52 -12.19
N SER A 135 4.43 24.13 -13.03
CA SER A 135 4.19 23.20 -14.14
C SER A 135 4.37 21.73 -13.75
N THR A 136 4.50 21.41 -12.46
CA THR A 136 4.60 20.01 -12.04
C THR A 136 3.27 19.31 -12.31
N ARG A 137 3.34 18.17 -12.97
CA ARG A 137 2.22 17.26 -13.21
C ARG A 137 2.61 15.86 -12.78
N TYR A 138 1.73 15.19 -12.07
CA TYR A 138 1.96 13.85 -11.56
C TYR A 138 1.09 12.87 -12.34
N LEU A 139 1.65 11.70 -12.67
CA LEU A 139 0.86 10.63 -13.21
C LEU A 139 -0.16 10.17 -12.14
N SER A 140 -1.42 10.10 -12.53
CA SER A 140 -2.53 9.72 -11.66
C SER A 140 -3.56 8.90 -12.43
N VAL A 141 -4.55 8.36 -11.72
CA VAL A 141 -5.72 7.70 -12.29
C VAL A 141 -6.98 8.38 -11.76
N GLU A 142 -7.78 8.95 -12.64
CA GLU A 142 -9.04 9.62 -12.34
C GLU A 142 -10.12 9.06 -13.29
N ASP A 143 -11.30 8.73 -12.76
CA ASP A 143 -12.43 8.16 -13.52
C ASP A 143 -12.06 6.98 -14.42
N GLY A 144 -11.17 6.10 -13.94
CA GLY A 144 -10.72 4.92 -14.68
C GLY A 144 -9.71 5.19 -15.80
N ALA A 145 -9.24 6.43 -15.96
CA ALA A 145 -8.29 6.82 -16.99
C ALA A 145 -6.99 7.39 -16.41
N PHE A 146 -5.88 7.17 -17.11
CA PHE A 146 -4.61 7.81 -16.78
C PHE A 146 -4.66 9.29 -17.12
N VAL A 147 -4.35 10.10 -16.11
CA VAL A 147 -4.31 11.55 -16.22
C VAL A 147 -3.00 12.08 -15.67
N ALA A 148 -2.75 13.35 -15.95
CA ALA A 148 -1.63 14.06 -15.38
C ALA A 148 -2.13 15.20 -14.52
N SER A 149 -2.16 14.97 -13.21
CA SER A 149 -2.82 15.85 -12.27
C SER A 149 -1.84 16.88 -11.69
N ALA A 150 -2.30 18.12 -11.52
CA ALA A 150 -1.58 19.16 -10.77
C ALA A 150 -1.85 19.09 -9.25
N ARG A 151 -2.84 18.29 -8.83
CA ARG A 151 -3.37 18.28 -7.46
C ARG A 151 -2.94 17.04 -6.68
N GLN A 152 -2.99 15.89 -7.32
CA GLN A 152 -2.78 14.58 -6.72
C GLN A 152 -1.73 13.81 -7.50
N TRP A 153 -1.16 12.80 -6.87
CA TRP A 153 -0.25 11.85 -7.47
C TRP A 153 -0.72 10.45 -7.09
N ALA A 154 -0.58 9.49 -8.00
CA ALA A 154 -0.81 8.10 -7.67
C ALA A 154 0.51 7.40 -7.36
N ALA A 155 0.44 6.42 -6.47
CA ALA A 155 1.46 5.40 -6.31
C ALA A 155 1.17 4.25 -7.30
N PHE A 156 2.22 3.72 -7.88
CA PHE A 156 2.18 2.60 -8.82
C PHE A 156 3.14 1.52 -8.34
N THR A 157 2.70 0.28 -8.26
CA THR A 157 3.61 -0.86 -8.10
C THR A 157 4.34 -1.08 -9.43
N LEU A 158 5.66 -1.06 -9.39
CA LEU A 158 6.52 -1.23 -10.57
C LEU A 158 6.96 -2.70 -10.66
N HIS A 159 6.43 -3.43 -11.62
CA HIS A 159 6.80 -4.82 -11.87
C HIS A 159 7.76 -4.92 -13.05
N LEU A 160 8.79 -5.76 -12.92
CA LEU A 160 9.64 -6.18 -14.02
C LEU A 160 8.89 -7.26 -14.82
N ALA A 161 8.71 -7.04 -16.12
CA ALA A 161 8.04 -7.98 -17.02
C ALA A 161 9.04 -8.95 -17.68
N ASP A 162 8.55 -10.12 -18.09
CA ASP A 162 9.34 -11.10 -18.85
C ASP A 162 9.11 -10.95 -20.35
N ASP A 163 10.16 -11.14 -21.15
CA ASP A 163 10.14 -10.97 -22.61
C ASP A 163 9.22 -12.00 -23.31
N GLN A 164 8.80 -13.06 -22.60
CA GLN A 164 7.90 -14.11 -23.10
C GLN A 164 6.46 -14.04 -22.53
N SER A 165 6.15 -13.04 -21.70
CA SER A 165 4.80 -12.89 -21.14
C SER A 165 3.82 -12.40 -22.21
N SER A 166 2.90 -13.28 -22.60
CA SER A 166 1.70 -12.89 -23.36
C SER A 166 0.78 -12.08 -22.45
N GLN A 167 0.01 -11.15 -23.02
CA GLN A 167 -0.85 -10.21 -22.28
C GLN A 167 -1.65 -10.92 -21.17
N GLY A 168 -1.32 -10.65 -19.90
CA GLY A 168 -2.16 -11.00 -18.76
C GLY A 168 -1.45 -11.66 -17.58
N ASP A 169 -0.36 -12.40 -17.82
CA ASP A 169 0.37 -13.10 -16.74
C ASP A 169 1.76 -12.49 -16.54
N PHE A 170 1.91 -11.69 -15.48
CA PHE A 170 3.17 -11.04 -15.10
C PHE A 170 3.66 -11.64 -13.78
N PRO A 171 4.40 -12.78 -13.80
CA PRO A 171 4.96 -13.31 -12.57
C PRO A 171 5.94 -12.29 -11.97
N PRO A 172 5.82 -11.95 -10.67
CA PRO A 172 6.67 -10.96 -10.04
C PRO A 172 8.11 -11.45 -10.04
N ARG A 173 8.97 -10.79 -10.83
CA ARG A 173 10.41 -11.04 -10.81
C ARG A 173 11.07 -10.19 -9.74
N GLU A 174 11.86 -10.82 -8.89
CA GLU A 174 12.67 -10.12 -7.89
C GLU A 174 13.93 -9.50 -8.53
N GLY A 175 14.32 -8.33 -8.02
CA GLY A 175 15.55 -7.66 -8.43
C GLY A 175 15.41 -6.16 -8.63
N TYR A 176 16.53 -5.50 -8.91
CA TYR A 176 16.54 -4.07 -9.24
C TYR A 176 16.11 -3.84 -10.68
N VAL A 177 15.21 -2.87 -10.89
CA VAL A 177 14.77 -2.47 -12.23
C VAL A 177 15.92 -1.73 -12.91
N ARG A 178 16.21 -2.09 -14.16
CA ARG A 178 17.28 -1.52 -14.96
C ARG A 178 16.69 -0.78 -16.15
N TYR A 179 17.45 0.19 -16.66
CA TYR A 179 17.10 0.80 -17.94
C TYR A 179 17.18 -0.23 -19.06
N GLY A 180 16.26 -0.12 -20.03
CA GLY A 180 16.10 -1.09 -21.11
C GLY A 180 15.19 -2.27 -20.76
N SER A 181 14.80 -2.45 -19.49
CA SER A 181 13.86 -3.50 -19.11
C SER A 181 12.41 -3.17 -19.47
N LEU A 182 11.64 -4.19 -19.80
CA LEU A 182 10.18 -4.13 -19.90
C LEU A 182 9.59 -4.08 -18.49
N VAL A 183 8.70 -3.12 -18.24
CA VAL A 183 8.07 -2.89 -16.94
C VAL A 183 6.57 -2.70 -17.08
N GLN A 184 5.86 -3.03 -16.01
CA GLN A 184 4.43 -2.76 -15.86
C GLN A 184 4.20 -1.88 -14.63
N LEU A 185 3.36 -0.86 -14.78
CA LEU A 185 2.95 0.04 -13.72
C LEU A 185 1.50 -0.23 -13.37
N VAL A 186 1.26 -0.62 -12.12
CA VAL A 186 -0.07 -0.96 -11.60
C VAL A 186 -0.45 0.07 -10.56
N CYS A 187 -1.54 0.82 -10.74
CA CYS A 187 -1.95 1.79 -9.71
C CYS A 187 -2.28 1.05 -8.40
N THR A 188 -1.76 1.50 -7.26
CA THR A 188 -1.98 0.79 -5.99
C THR A 188 -3.43 0.91 -5.51
N VAL A 189 -4.14 1.95 -5.92
CA VAL A 189 -5.53 2.19 -5.50
C VAL A 189 -6.52 1.52 -6.46
N THR A 190 -6.43 1.75 -7.77
CA THR A 190 -7.58 1.56 -8.67
C THR A 190 -7.76 0.23 -9.39
N GLY A 191 -6.81 -0.56 -9.83
CA GLY A 191 -5.37 -0.45 -10.03
C GLY A 191 -5.18 -0.89 -11.43
N ILE A 192 -5.69 0.01 -12.22
CA ILE A 192 -5.58 0.03 -13.64
C ILE A 192 -4.08 0.03 -13.96
N THR A 193 -3.74 -0.72 -14.97
CA THR A 193 -2.38 -0.95 -15.39
C THR A 193 -2.10 -0.14 -16.64
N LEU A 194 -0.90 0.45 -16.71
CA LEU A 194 -0.40 0.90 -17.99
C LEU A 194 -0.03 -0.34 -18.83
N PRO A 195 -0.12 -0.24 -20.18
CA PRO A 195 0.49 -1.25 -21.05
C PRO A 195 1.96 -1.47 -20.67
N PRO A 196 2.54 -2.66 -20.92
CA PRO A 196 3.96 -2.88 -20.70
C PRO A 196 4.79 -1.86 -21.48
N MET A 197 5.81 -1.28 -20.84
CA MET A 197 6.66 -0.25 -21.43
C MET A 197 8.12 -0.53 -21.14
N ILE A 198 9.00 -0.11 -22.03
CA ILE A 198 10.44 -0.16 -21.83
C ILE A 198 10.89 1.14 -21.17
N ILE A 199 11.48 1.06 -19.98
CA ILE A 199 11.96 2.24 -19.27
C ILE A 199 13.34 2.66 -19.77
N ARG A 200 13.45 3.89 -20.29
CA ARG A 200 14.67 4.46 -20.89
C ARG A 200 15.24 5.58 -20.04
N LYS A 201 16.57 5.66 -19.98
CA LYS A 201 17.26 6.76 -19.29
C LYS A 201 17.15 8.03 -20.12
N VAL A 202 16.88 9.16 -19.49
CA VAL A 202 16.80 10.46 -20.19
C VAL A 202 17.99 11.35 -19.82
N ALA A 203 18.67 11.86 -20.84
CA ALA A 203 19.71 12.87 -20.70
C ALA A 203 19.58 13.91 -21.82
N LYS A 204 19.55 15.20 -21.44
CA LYS A 204 19.43 16.33 -22.38
C LYS A 204 18.27 16.16 -23.38
N GLN A 205 17.07 15.79 -22.90
CA GLN A 205 15.87 15.52 -23.71
C GLN A 205 16.01 14.37 -24.72
N CYS A 206 17.02 13.52 -24.58
CA CYS A 206 17.13 12.29 -25.37
C CYS A 206 16.88 11.06 -24.49
N ALA A 207 16.10 10.11 -25.01
CA ALA A 207 16.11 8.74 -24.50
C ALA A 207 17.41 8.05 -24.96
N LEU A 208 18.10 7.41 -24.02
CA LEU A 208 19.29 6.60 -24.27
C LEU A 208 18.87 5.13 -24.40
N LEU A 209 19.19 4.51 -25.54
CA LEU A 209 18.68 3.19 -25.93
C LEU A 209 19.59 2.03 -25.51
N ASP A 210 20.86 2.32 -25.24
CA ASP A 210 21.95 1.36 -24.95
C ASP A 210 22.37 1.36 -23.46
N VAL A 211 21.61 2.03 -22.60
CA VAL A 211 21.90 2.10 -21.17
C VAL A 211 21.32 0.89 -20.46
N ASP A 212 22.21 0.08 -19.89
CA ASP A 212 21.91 -1.00 -18.96
C ASP A 212 22.54 -0.71 -17.58
N GLU A 213 21.78 -0.04 -16.72
CA GLU A 213 22.14 0.23 -15.32
C GLU A 213 20.87 0.29 -14.45
N PRO A 214 20.97 0.05 -13.12
CA PRO A 214 19.85 0.18 -12.21
C PRO A 214 19.26 1.59 -12.20
N ILE A 215 17.94 1.68 -12.10
CA ILE A 215 17.24 2.94 -11.92
C ILE A 215 17.46 3.44 -10.50
N SER A 216 17.76 4.73 -10.35
CA SER A 216 17.97 5.38 -9.06
C SER A 216 16.87 6.39 -8.75
N GLN A 217 16.66 6.69 -7.46
CA GLN A 217 15.73 7.71 -6.99
C GLN A 217 15.96 9.06 -7.68
N LEU A 218 14.86 9.72 -8.09
CA LEU A 218 14.84 11.03 -8.76
C LEU A 218 15.56 11.08 -10.12
N HIS A 219 15.82 9.93 -10.74
CA HIS A 219 16.31 9.92 -12.12
C HIS A 219 15.23 10.40 -13.11
N LYS A 220 15.70 11.00 -14.21
CA LYS A 220 14.86 11.28 -15.37
C LYS A 220 14.80 10.04 -16.27
N CYS A 221 13.59 9.61 -16.58
CA CYS A 221 13.30 8.48 -17.44
C CYS A 221 12.22 8.81 -18.48
N ALA A 222 12.09 7.94 -19.47
CA ALA A 222 10.98 7.95 -20.42
C ALA A 222 10.43 6.53 -20.52
N LEU A 223 9.14 6.40 -20.82
CA LEU A 223 8.46 5.12 -20.93
C LEU A 223 8.12 4.88 -22.40
N GLN A 224 8.79 3.91 -23.02
CA GLN A 224 8.67 3.60 -24.44
C GLN A 224 7.66 2.46 -24.64
N PHE A 225 6.72 2.59 -25.57
CA PHE A 225 5.85 1.49 -25.99
C PHE A 225 6.67 0.46 -26.79
N PRO A 226 6.51 -0.86 -26.51
CA PRO A 226 7.11 -1.93 -27.32
C PRO A 226 6.57 -1.92 -28.76
N GLY A 227 7.33 -2.50 -29.70
CA GLY A 227 6.83 -2.77 -31.06
C GLY A 227 6.93 -1.62 -32.07
N GLY A 228 7.84 -0.66 -31.87
CA GLY A 228 8.12 0.38 -32.88
C GLY A 228 8.89 -0.13 -34.11
N PRO A 229 8.80 0.54 -35.27
CA PRO A 229 9.53 0.15 -36.47
C PRO A 229 11.06 0.21 -36.24
N PRO A 230 11.83 -0.78 -36.74
CA PRO A 230 13.28 -0.78 -36.61
C PRO A 230 13.88 0.48 -37.24
N GLY A 231 14.75 1.18 -36.50
CA GLY A 231 15.35 2.44 -36.91
C GLY A 231 14.53 3.70 -36.61
N GLY A 232 13.31 3.57 -36.08
CA GLY A 232 12.51 4.70 -35.58
C GLY A 232 12.92 5.11 -34.16
N GLY A 233 12.66 6.38 -33.79
CA GLY A 233 12.92 6.87 -32.43
C GLY A 233 12.10 6.17 -31.34
N GLY A 234 10.99 5.51 -31.73
CA GLY A 234 10.04 4.83 -30.85
C GLY A 234 8.89 5.72 -30.40
N THR A 235 7.85 5.11 -29.85
CA THR A 235 6.68 5.80 -29.29
C THR A 235 6.81 5.85 -27.77
N TYR A 236 6.52 6.99 -27.14
CA TYR A 236 6.69 7.20 -25.70
C TYR A 236 5.43 7.72 -25.03
N LEU A 237 5.32 7.45 -23.73
CA LEU A 237 4.29 8.03 -22.87
C LEU A 237 4.56 9.51 -22.66
N CYS A 238 3.59 10.34 -23.06
CA CYS A 238 3.73 11.78 -23.10
C CYS A 238 2.56 12.47 -22.40
N LEU A 239 2.87 13.57 -21.75
CA LEU A 239 1.90 14.53 -21.27
C LEU A 239 1.36 15.43 -22.41
N ALA A 240 0.05 15.53 -22.54
CA ALA A 240 -0.60 16.57 -23.34
C ALA A 240 -1.65 17.26 -22.49
N THR A 241 -1.31 18.44 -21.96
CA THR A 241 -2.12 19.19 -20.97
C THR A 241 -2.36 18.37 -19.70
N GLU A 242 -3.58 17.86 -19.48
CA GLU A 242 -3.93 17.01 -18.35
C GLU A 242 -4.14 15.54 -18.77
N LYS A 243 -3.95 15.22 -20.07
CA LYS A 243 -4.12 13.87 -20.62
C LYS A 243 -2.77 13.19 -20.83
N VAL A 244 -2.80 11.86 -20.73
CA VAL A 244 -1.68 10.99 -21.08
C VAL A 244 -1.90 10.47 -22.50
N VAL A 245 -0.92 10.67 -23.37
CA VAL A 245 -0.99 10.34 -24.80
C VAL A 245 0.29 9.64 -25.27
N GLN A 246 0.27 9.14 -26.50
CA GLN A 246 1.44 8.60 -27.18
C GLN A 246 2.15 9.70 -27.97
N PHE A 247 3.48 9.74 -27.90
CA PHE A 247 4.32 10.66 -28.66
C PHE A 247 5.35 9.89 -29.49
N GLN A 248 5.40 10.16 -30.79
CA GLN A 248 6.39 9.58 -31.69
C GLN A 248 7.70 10.38 -31.62
N ALA A 249 8.74 9.77 -31.06
CA ALA A 249 10.06 10.41 -30.98
C ALA A 249 10.78 10.39 -32.33
N SER A 250 11.57 11.43 -32.58
CA SER A 250 12.43 11.49 -33.76
C SER A 250 13.76 10.78 -33.49
N PRO A 251 14.30 9.99 -34.43
CA PRO A 251 15.64 9.43 -34.29
C PRO A 251 16.68 10.56 -34.29
N CYS A 252 17.78 10.40 -33.55
CA CYS A 252 18.88 11.38 -33.61
C CYS A 252 19.72 11.15 -34.87
N PRO A 253 19.89 12.15 -35.77
CA PRO A 253 20.62 11.96 -37.02
C PRO A 253 22.10 11.59 -36.84
N LYS A 254 22.70 11.98 -35.71
CA LYS A 254 24.13 11.80 -35.42
C LYS A 254 24.43 10.60 -34.53
N GLU A 255 23.45 10.10 -33.77
CA GLU A 255 23.64 9.11 -32.71
C GLU A 255 22.50 8.09 -32.72
N ALA A 256 22.73 6.92 -33.32
CA ALA A 256 21.71 5.87 -33.48
C ALA A 256 21.20 5.28 -32.14
N ASN A 257 21.96 5.42 -31.06
CA ASN A 257 21.59 5.00 -29.70
C ASN A 257 20.72 6.03 -28.96
N ARG A 258 20.23 7.08 -29.64
CA ARG A 258 19.40 8.13 -29.04
C ARG A 258 18.13 8.41 -29.82
N ALA A 259 17.07 8.68 -29.07
CA ALA A 259 15.82 9.23 -29.60
C ALA A 259 15.52 10.60 -28.98
N LEU A 260 15.16 11.58 -29.80
CA LEU A 260 14.80 12.94 -29.40
C LEU A 260 13.38 12.96 -28.83
N LEU A 261 13.25 13.39 -27.58
CA LEU A 261 11.98 13.51 -26.87
C LEU A 261 11.55 14.97 -26.79
N ASN A 262 10.24 15.18 -26.60
CA ASN A 262 9.75 16.44 -26.07
C ASN A 262 9.87 16.46 -24.53
N ASP A 263 9.80 17.64 -23.92
CA ASP A 263 9.84 17.80 -22.46
C ASP A 263 8.73 17.01 -21.76
N SER A 264 7.57 16.90 -22.40
CA SER A 264 6.39 16.22 -21.89
C SER A 264 6.51 14.69 -21.80
N SER A 265 7.49 14.08 -22.48
CA SER A 265 7.78 12.64 -22.39
C SER A 265 8.85 12.31 -21.33
N CYS A 266 9.40 13.33 -20.67
CA CYS A 266 10.45 13.17 -19.67
C CYS A 266 9.84 13.10 -18.26
N TRP A 267 9.86 11.93 -17.64
CA TRP A 267 9.34 11.72 -16.29
C TRP A 267 10.47 11.67 -15.27
N THR A 268 10.17 12.05 -14.04
CA THR A 268 11.04 11.81 -12.89
C THR A 268 10.39 10.74 -12.04
N ILE A 269 11.14 9.67 -11.75
CA ILE A 269 10.67 8.55 -10.94
C ILE A 269 11.17 8.67 -9.50
N ILE A 270 10.33 8.33 -8.54
CA ILE A 270 10.66 8.32 -7.11
C ILE A 270 9.89 7.21 -6.40
N GLY A 271 10.56 6.50 -5.49
CA GLY A 271 9.95 5.53 -4.59
C GLY A 271 9.04 6.21 -3.58
N THR A 272 7.94 5.56 -3.26
CA THR A 272 6.90 6.09 -2.36
C THR A 272 6.55 5.08 -1.29
N GLU A 273 6.24 5.58 -0.10
CA GLU A 273 5.80 4.77 1.03
C GLU A 273 4.45 5.28 1.54
N SER A 274 3.66 4.38 2.11
CA SER A 274 2.39 4.70 2.75
C SER A 274 2.37 4.15 4.18
N VAL A 275 1.78 4.91 5.08
CA VAL A 275 1.42 4.44 6.42
C VAL A 275 -0.07 4.65 6.58
N GLU A 276 -0.73 3.66 7.14
CA GLU A 276 -2.16 3.68 7.40
C GLU A 276 -2.39 3.52 8.91
N PHE A 277 -3.30 4.33 9.44
CA PHE A 277 -3.71 4.27 10.83
C PHE A 277 -5.22 4.19 10.86
N SER A 278 -5.74 3.15 11.48
CA SER A 278 -7.17 2.88 11.55
C SER A 278 -7.59 2.83 13.01
N PHE A 279 -8.49 3.73 13.39
CA PHE A 279 -9.04 3.83 14.74
C PHE A 279 -10.50 4.27 14.68
N SER A 280 -11.27 3.93 15.70
CA SER A 280 -12.64 4.38 15.87
C SER A 280 -12.81 4.86 17.30
N THR A 281 -13.52 5.97 17.48
CA THR A 281 -13.75 6.56 18.80
C THR A 281 -15.21 6.97 18.88
N SER A 282 -15.84 6.82 20.04
CA SER A 282 -17.01 7.65 20.30
C SER A 282 -16.52 9.07 20.51
N LEU A 283 -17.13 10.01 19.79
CA LEU A 283 -16.87 11.44 19.94
C LEU A 283 -17.08 11.93 21.40
N ALA A 284 -17.85 11.18 22.18
CA ALA A 284 -18.11 11.43 23.60
C ALA A 284 -16.92 11.13 24.54
N CYS A 285 -15.95 10.28 24.16
CA CYS A 285 -15.06 9.64 25.14
C CYS A 285 -13.57 10.02 25.08
N THR A 286 -13.03 10.71 24.07
CA THR A 286 -11.56 10.88 24.06
C THR A 286 -11.08 12.00 24.99
N ARG A 287 -10.76 11.66 26.24
CA ARG A 287 -9.92 12.50 27.13
C ARG A 287 -8.43 12.41 26.77
N GLU A 288 -8.01 11.28 26.19
CA GLU A 288 -6.64 11.02 25.78
C GLU A 288 -6.49 10.94 24.25
N PRO A 289 -5.28 11.20 23.71
CA PRO A 289 -4.97 10.96 22.31
C PRO A 289 -5.14 9.48 21.93
N VAL A 290 -5.55 9.22 20.69
CA VAL A 290 -5.66 7.86 20.11
C VAL A 290 -4.29 7.22 19.83
N THR A 291 -3.22 8.02 19.92
CA THR A 291 -1.86 7.56 19.68
C THR A 291 -1.16 7.19 20.99
N PRO A 292 -0.28 6.16 20.99
CA PRO A 292 0.19 5.44 19.82
C PRO A 292 -0.81 4.37 19.35
N VAL A 293 -1.14 4.38 18.06
CA VAL A 293 -2.11 3.43 17.47
C VAL A 293 -1.44 2.05 17.37
N PRO A 294 -2.04 0.99 17.91
CA PRO A 294 -1.50 -0.36 17.80
C PRO A 294 -1.64 -0.89 16.38
N LEU A 295 -0.56 -1.42 15.82
CA LEU A 295 -0.53 -1.97 14.47
C LEU A 295 -0.25 -3.47 14.53
N ILE A 296 -1.12 -4.28 13.93
CA ILE A 296 -0.92 -5.72 13.76
C ILE A 296 -0.23 -5.93 12.42
N SER A 297 0.93 -6.59 12.44
CA SER A 297 1.66 -6.96 11.23
C SER A 297 1.44 -8.41 10.85
N THR A 298 1.45 -9.33 11.82
CA THR A 298 1.31 -10.77 11.58
C THR A 298 0.53 -11.45 12.70
N LEU A 299 -0.12 -12.55 12.36
CA LEU A 299 -0.87 -13.42 13.26
C LEU A 299 -0.30 -14.84 13.18
N GLU A 300 0.05 -15.42 14.31
CA GLU A 300 0.62 -16.77 14.39
C GLU A 300 -0.23 -17.64 15.33
N LEU A 301 -0.86 -18.67 14.78
CA LEU A 301 -1.64 -19.62 15.57
C LEU A 301 -0.70 -20.66 16.19
N SER A 302 -0.88 -20.93 17.48
CA SER A 302 -0.14 -21.94 18.22
C SER A 302 -1.09 -22.80 19.06
N GLY A 303 -0.84 -24.11 19.06
CA GLY A 303 -1.67 -25.10 19.76
C GLY A 303 -2.77 -25.72 18.89
N GLY A 304 -3.67 -26.47 19.52
CA GLY A 304 -4.79 -27.17 18.88
C GLY A 304 -5.61 -27.95 19.90
N GLY A 305 -6.90 -28.19 19.63
CA GLY A 305 -7.82 -28.85 20.55
C GLY A 305 -8.38 -27.90 21.61
N ASP A 306 -8.28 -28.26 22.90
CA ASP A 306 -8.96 -27.55 24.00
C ASP A 306 -8.38 -26.16 24.32
N VAL A 307 -7.12 -25.88 23.95
CA VAL A 307 -6.47 -24.58 24.16
C VAL A 307 -5.66 -24.19 22.92
N ALA A 308 -6.30 -23.43 22.03
CA ALA A 308 -5.62 -22.74 20.94
C ALA A 308 -5.29 -21.30 21.37
N THR A 309 -4.10 -20.83 21.00
CA THR A 309 -3.64 -19.47 21.28
C THR A 309 -3.22 -18.78 20.00
N LEU A 310 -3.52 -17.48 19.90
CA LEU A 310 -3.12 -16.63 18.80
C LEU A 310 -2.08 -15.63 19.29
N GLU A 311 -0.89 -15.65 18.68
CA GLU A 311 0.13 -14.63 18.89
C GLU A 311 0.01 -13.55 17.81
N LEU A 312 -0.13 -12.31 18.25
CA LEU A 312 -0.20 -11.13 17.41
C LEU A 312 1.18 -10.45 17.47
N HIS A 313 1.83 -10.28 16.33
CA HIS A 313 3.03 -9.44 16.23
C HIS A 313 2.70 -8.09 15.61
N GLY A 314 3.42 -7.06 16.04
CA GLY A 314 3.11 -5.71 15.61
C GLY A 314 3.95 -4.61 16.25
N GLU A 315 3.35 -3.43 16.34
CA GLU A 315 3.95 -2.24 16.95
C GLU A 315 2.95 -1.57 17.92
N ASN A 316 3.49 -0.88 18.92
CA ASN A 316 2.76 -0.06 19.90
C ASN A 316 1.78 -0.83 20.79
N PHE A 317 2.04 -2.09 21.09
CA PHE A 317 1.24 -2.83 22.05
C PHE A 317 1.53 -2.40 23.48
N HIS A 318 0.52 -2.50 24.36
CA HIS A 318 0.66 -2.23 25.78
C HIS A 318 -0.34 -3.10 26.57
N ALA A 319 -0.15 -3.17 27.90
CA ALA A 319 -0.90 -4.07 28.78
C ALA A 319 -2.41 -3.75 28.91
N GLY A 320 -2.84 -2.58 28.44
CA GLY A 320 -4.25 -2.15 28.45
C GLY A 320 -5.00 -2.45 27.15
N LEU A 321 -4.42 -3.27 26.27
CA LEU A 321 -5.07 -3.73 25.05
C LEU A 321 -5.69 -5.11 25.26
N LYS A 322 -6.90 -5.29 24.72
CA LYS A 322 -7.61 -6.57 24.64
C LYS A 322 -7.79 -6.97 23.20
N VAL A 323 -7.60 -8.25 22.89
CA VAL A 323 -7.91 -8.83 21.58
C VAL A 323 -9.37 -9.21 21.54
N TRP A 324 -10.04 -8.88 20.43
CA TRP A 324 -11.43 -9.22 20.16
C TRP A 324 -11.53 -9.98 18.86
N PHE A 325 -12.36 -11.03 18.84
CA PHE A 325 -12.76 -11.76 17.65
C PHE A 325 -14.20 -11.40 17.35
N GLY A 326 -14.44 -10.54 16.37
CA GLY A 326 -15.76 -9.96 16.14
C GLY A 326 -16.24 -9.17 17.36
N ASP A 327 -17.24 -9.70 18.05
CA ASP A 327 -17.85 -9.17 19.28
C ASP A 327 -17.49 -9.96 20.55
N VAL A 328 -16.56 -10.92 20.44
CA VAL A 328 -16.10 -11.75 21.56
C VAL A 328 -14.74 -11.27 22.05
N GLU A 329 -14.66 -10.82 23.30
CA GLU A 329 -13.39 -10.53 23.97
C GLU A 329 -12.62 -11.83 24.24
N ALA A 330 -11.32 -11.82 23.93
CA ALA A 330 -10.42 -12.92 24.24
C ALA A 330 -9.56 -12.61 25.47
N GLU A 331 -9.27 -13.65 26.25
CA GLU A 331 -8.27 -13.57 27.32
C GLU A 331 -6.92 -13.21 26.71
N THR A 332 -6.44 -12.00 27.02
CA THR A 332 -5.28 -11.38 26.38
C THR A 332 -4.14 -11.22 27.37
N MET A 333 -2.96 -11.70 26.98
CA MET A 333 -1.70 -11.66 27.70
C MET A 333 -0.73 -10.72 26.97
N TYR A 334 -0.29 -9.68 27.66
CA TYR A 334 0.73 -8.78 27.14
C TYR A 334 2.14 -9.35 27.35
N ARG A 335 2.92 -9.47 26.27
CA ARG A 335 4.33 -9.90 26.33
C ARG A 335 5.28 -8.73 26.16
N SER A 336 5.11 -7.92 25.12
CA SER A 336 6.00 -6.80 24.81
C SER A 336 5.29 -5.76 23.92
N PRO A 337 5.92 -4.59 23.66
CA PRO A 337 5.35 -3.60 22.73
C PRO A 337 5.19 -4.08 21.28
N ARG A 338 5.62 -5.31 20.97
CA ARG A 338 5.53 -5.94 19.65
C ARG A 338 4.83 -7.29 19.66
N SER A 339 4.42 -7.81 20.82
CA SER A 339 3.77 -9.12 20.91
C SER A 339 2.67 -9.14 21.98
N LEU A 340 1.48 -9.59 21.56
CA LEU A 340 0.35 -9.95 22.41
C LEU A 340 0.01 -11.42 22.13
N VAL A 341 -0.47 -12.13 23.14
CA VAL A 341 -1.02 -13.48 22.95
C VAL A 341 -2.42 -13.50 23.52
N CYS A 342 -3.35 -14.13 22.81
CA CYS A 342 -4.68 -14.37 23.34
C CYS A 342 -5.13 -15.81 23.18
N VAL A 343 -6.07 -16.23 24.01
CA VAL A 343 -6.76 -17.52 23.85
C VAL A 343 -7.79 -17.38 22.73
N VAL A 344 -7.78 -18.31 21.77
CA VAL A 344 -8.77 -18.33 20.69
C VAL A 344 -10.13 -18.75 21.28
N PRO A 345 -11.19 -17.94 21.14
CA PRO A 345 -12.51 -18.31 21.64
C PRO A 345 -13.03 -19.59 20.97
N VAL A 346 -13.79 -20.38 21.73
CA VAL A 346 -14.47 -21.56 21.18
C VAL A 346 -15.46 -21.14 20.09
N VAL A 347 -15.58 -21.98 19.06
CA VAL A 347 -16.41 -21.68 17.88
C VAL A 347 -17.88 -21.37 18.23
N ALA A 348 -18.40 -21.98 19.30
CA ALA A 348 -19.76 -21.75 19.78
C ALA A 348 -20.02 -20.30 20.23
N ALA A 349 -18.98 -19.51 20.49
CA ALA A 349 -19.11 -18.10 20.83
C ALA A 349 -19.58 -17.24 19.63
N PHE A 350 -19.44 -17.74 18.40
CA PHE A 350 -19.75 -16.98 17.17
C PHE A 350 -21.13 -17.28 16.56
N GLY A 351 -21.99 -17.98 17.30
CA GLY A 351 -23.37 -18.31 16.89
C GLY A 351 -23.68 -19.79 17.11
N SER A 352 -24.95 -20.18 17.04
CA SER A 352 -25.41 -21.58 17.23
C SER A 352 -25.23 -22.46 15.99
N ASP A 353 -25.19 -21.85 14.82
CA ASP A 353 -25.31 -22.56 13.53
C ASP A 353 -23.98 -23.13 13.04
N TRP A 354 -22.89 -22.90 13.77
CA TRP A 354 -21.54 -23.34 13.41
C TRP A 354 -21.44 -24.85 13.18
N ARG A 355 -22.24 -25.65 13.89
CA ARG A 355 -22.29 -27.12 13.73
C ARG A 355 -22.74 -27.55 12.34
N TRP A 356 -23.43 -26.68 11.62
CA TRP A 356 -24.01 -26.95 10.30
C TRP A 356 -23.28 -26.21 9.18
N LEU A 357 -22.30 -25.36 9.53
CA LEU A 357 -21.48 -24.65 8.55
C LEU A 357 -20.47 -25.60 7.92
N ARG A 358 -20.52 -25.71 6.59
CA ARG A 358 -19.54 -26.46 5.78
C ARG A 358 -18.39 -25.58 5.28
N THR A 359 -18.39 -24.31 5.66
CA THR A 359 -17.42 -23.30 5.24
C THR A 359 -16.67 -22.74 6.44
N PRO A 360 -15.39 -22.34 6.29
CA PRO A 360 -14.64 -21.68 7.36
C PRO A 360 -15.37 -20.43 7.87
N ILE A 361 -15.34 -20.22 9.17
CA ILE A 361 -15.87 -18.99 9.78
C ILE A 361 -14.76 -17.95 9.72
N THR A 362 -15.05 -16.80 9.13
CA THR A 362 -14.11 -15.67 9.08
C THR A 362 -14.55 -14.60 10.06
N VAL A 363 -13.71 -14.32 11.05
CA VAL A 363 -13.96 -13.28 12.06
C VAL A 363 -12.91 -12.18 11.98
N ALA A 364 -13.34 -10.94 12.18
CA ALA A 364 -12.41 -9.82 12.26
C ALA A 364 -11.71 -9.81 13.63
N VAL A 365 -10.39 -9.85 13.64
CA VAL A 365 -9.59 -9.61 14.85
C VAL A 365 -9.41 -8.11 15.03
N SER A 366 -9.62 -7.60 16.25
CA SER A 366 -9.47 -6.18 16.60
C SER A 366 -8.73 -6.02 17.93
N LEU A 367 -8.08 -4.86 18.13
CA LEU A 367 -7.46 -4.48 19.41
C LEU A 367 -8.28 -3.37 20.05
N VAL A 368 -8.64 -3.54 21.32
CA VAL A 368 -9.47 -2.57 22.04
C VAL A 368 -8.71 -2.06 23.26
N ARG A 369 -8.62 -0.74 23.40
CA ARG A 369 -7.99 -0.09 24.55
C ARG A 369 -8.98 0.00 25.72
N GLU A 370 -8.61 -0.58 26.85
CA GLU A 370 -9.37 -0.52 28.10
C GLU A 370 -9.11 0.84 28.76
N LEU A 371 -9.93 1.83 28.43
CA LEU A 371 -10.05 3.10 29.15
C LEU A 371 -11.49 3.19 29.67
N GLU A 372 -11.67 3.75 30.88
CA GLU A 372 -12.84 3.67 31.79
C GLU A 372 -14.26 3.99 31.21
N SER A 373 -14.49 4.08 29.90
CA SER A 373 -15.83 4.13 29.31
C SER A 373 -15.86 3.97 27.77
N ILE A 374 -15.48 2.78 27.26
CA ILE A 374 -15.78 2.28 25.89
C ILE A 374 -15.12 3.07 24.73
N HIS A 375 -14.39 2.40 23.83
CA HIS A 375 -14.62 2.36 22.36
C HIS A 375 -13.53 1.59 21.59
N ARG A 376 -13.99 0.91 20.53
CA ARG A 376 -13.29 -0.07 19.69
C ARG A 376 -12.26 0.57 18.76
N GLU A 377 -11.01 0.14 18.84
CA GLU A 377 -9.99 0.42 17.83
C GLU A 377 -9.95 -0.73 16.80
N PHE A 378 -9.85 -0.38 15.52
CA PHE A 378 -9.99 -1.33 14.42
C PHE A 378 -8.71 -1.36 13.60
N THR A 379 -7.69 -2.04 14.11
CA THR A 379 -6.81 -2.78 13.21
C THR A 379 -7.54 -4.07 12.90
N ARG A 380 -8.26 -4.11 11.77
CA ARG A 380 -8.99 -5.32 11.34
C ARG A 380 -8.06 -6.19 10.50
N THR A 381 -7.82 -7.38 10.99
CA THR A 381 -7.28 -8.48 10.19
C THR A 381 -8.30 -9.60 10.20
N ASN A 382 -8.49 -10.26 9.07
CA ASN A 382 -9.39 -11.42 9.00
C ASN A 382 -8.68 -12.65 9.57
N PHE A 383 -9.37 -13.40 10.42
CA PHE A 383 -8.92 -14.68 10.96
C PHE A 383 -9.90 -15.77 10.54
N HIS A 384 -9.38 -16.87 9.99
CA HIS A 384 -10.17 -18.00 9.53
C HIS A 384 -10.12 -19.12 10.56
N LEU A 385 -11.28 -19.48 11.09
CA LEU A 385 -11.45 -20.63 11.95
C LEU A 385 -11.90 -21.82 11.10
N PHE A 386 -11.04 -22.83 11.01
CA PHE A 386 -11.35 -24.09 10.34
C PHE A 386 -11.99 -25.05 11.33
N ILE A 387 -13.20 -25.51 11.00
CA ILE A 387 -13.85 -26.61 11.72
C ILE A 387 -13.44 -27.88 10.99
N GLN A 388 -12.54 -28.66 11.58
CA GLN A 388 -12.26 -30.01 11.10
C GLN A 388 -13.38 -30.92 11.62
N THR A 389 -14.26 -31.37 10.72
CA THR A 389 -15.29 -32.37 11.03
C THR A 389 -14.69 -33.75 11.21
#